data_AF-A0AAN1LCR3-F1
#
_entry.id   AF-A0AAN1LCR3-F1
#
_cell.length_a   1.000
_cell.length_b   1.000
_cell.length_c   1.000
_cell.angle_alpha   90.00
_cell.angle_beta   90.00
_cell.angle_gamma   90.00
#
_symmetry.space_group_name_H-M   'P 1'
#
loop_
_entity.id
_entity.type
_entity.pdbx_description
1 polymer ?
#
loop_
_entity_poly.entity_id
_entity_poly.type
_entity_poly.pdbx_seq_one_letter_code
_entity_poly.pdbx_strand_id
1 'polypeptide(L)' 'MTIEGIKAAVDAGKAVRWSHDGYHVTRDSLGQYLITFQPNGNTIGLTNRAGDKLNGQPEDFYIAEVAA' A
#
# COMPACT_ATOMS: atom_id res chain seq x y z
N MET A 1 9.76 -0.03 -3.78
CA MET A 1 8.99 -1.04 -4.54
C MET A 1 8.38 -0.39 -5.79
N THR A 2 8.11 -1.15 -6.87
CA THR A 2 7.35 -0.64 -8.04
C THR A 2 5.84 -0.74 -7.79
N ILE A 3 5.02 -0.07 -8.61
CA ILE A 3 3.55 -0.17 -8.54
C ILE A 3 3.12 -1.63 -8.67
N GLU A 4 3.66 -2.35 -9.66
CA GLU A 4 3.35 -3.76 -9.91
C GLU A 4 3.79 -4.64 -8.73
N GLY A 5 4.98 -4.39 -8.18
CA GLY A 5 5.50 -5.14 -7.04
C GLY A 5 4.68 -4.95 -5.78
N ILE A 6 4.19 -3.74 -5.52
CA ILE A 6 3.29 -3.44 -4.40
C ILE A 6 1.97 -4.18 -4.59
N LYS A 7 1.35 -4.05 -5.76
CA LYS A 7 0.07 -4.72 -6.07
C LYS A 7 0.17 -6.23 -5.92
N ALA A 8 1.22 -6.84 -6.48
CA ALA A 8 1.46 -8.28 -6.37
C ALA A 8 1.68 -8.73 -4.91
N ALA A 9 2.37 -7.94 -4.10
CA ALA A 9 2.56 -8.25 -2.68
C ALA A 9 1.25 -8.18 -1.89
N VAL A 10 0.42 -7.16 -2.16
CA VAL A 10 -0.92 -7.03 -1.57
C VAL A 10 -1.83 -8.18 -2.00
N ASP A 11 -1.86 -8.51 -3.29
CA ASP A 11 -2.64 -9.63 -3.83
C ASP A 11 -2.18 -10.98 -3.24
N ALA A 12 -0.90 -11.12 -2.90
CA ALA A 12 -0.35 -12.28 -2.21
C ALA A 12 -0.59 -12.28 -0.69
N GLY A 13 -1.37 -11.33 -0.15
CA GLY A 13 -1.69 -11.23 1.27
C GLY A 13 -0.55 -10.76 2.17
N LYS A 14 0.54 -10.20 1.60
CA LYS A 14 1.65 -9.69 2.39
C LYS A 14 1.28 -8.36 3.06
N ALA A 15 1.83 -8.13 4.25
CA ALA A 15 1.64 -6.88 5.00
C ALA A 15 2.49 -5.76 4.39
N VAL A 16 2.00 -5.09 3.34
CA VAL A 16 2.68 -3.94 2.75
C VAL A 16 2.39 -2.67 3.56
N ARG A 17 3.45 -1.91 3.85
CA ARG A 17 3.43 -0.64 4.58
C ARG A 17 3.96 0.51 3.73
N TRP A 18 3.66 1.74 4.13
CA TRP A 18 4.19 2.96 3.54
C TRP A 18 4.74 3.90 4.61
N SER A 19 5.99 4.32 4.51
CA SER A 19 6.70 5.25 5.40
C SER A 19 6.89 4.75 6.84
N HIS A 20 5.90 4.13 7.47
CA HIS A 20 5.98 3.44 8.76
C HIS A 20 4.80 2.48 8.98
N ASP A 21 4.83 1.70 10.08
CA ASP A 21 3.90 0.58 10.32
C ASP A 21 2.43 0.97 10.48
N GLY A 22 2.13 2.26 10.67
CA GLY A 22 0.76 2.76 10.81
C GLY A 22 0.01 2.87 9.47
N TYR A 23 0.71 2.88 8.34
CA TYR A 23 0.09 2.93 7.02
C TYR A 23 0.07 1.56 6.38
N HIS A 24 -1.13 1.12 6.01
CA HIS A 24 -1.33 -0.17 5.35
C HIS A 24 -1.68 0.05 3.89
N VAL A 25 -1.10 -0.76 3.01
CA VAL A 25 -1.54 -0.84 1.62
C VAL A 25 -2.48 -2.03 1.47
N THR A 26 -3.70 -1.79 1.01
CA THR A 26 -4.75 -2.82 0.87
C THR A 26 -5.43 -2.73 -0.49
N ARG A 27 -6.03 -3.83 -0.93
CA ARG A 27 -6.95 -3.87 -2.08
C ARG A 27 -8.38 -3.99 -1.58
N ASP A 28 -9.25 -3.08 -1.98
CA ASP A 28 -10.68 -3.12 -1.60
C ASP A 28 -11.50 -4.07 -2.50
N SER A 29 -12.79 -4.21 -2.20
CA SER A 29 -13.71 -5.07 -2.96
C SER A 29 -13.98 -4.58 -4.40
N LEU A 30 -13.65 -3.32 -4.70
CA LEU A 30 -13.76 -2.74 -6.04
C LEU A 30 -12.47 -2.91 -6.85
N GLY A 31 -11.42 -3.47 -6.23
CA GLY A 31 -10.11 -3.66 -6.84
C GLY A 31 -9.19 -2.44 -6.79
N GLN A 32 -9.55 -1.42 -6.00
CA GLN A 32 -8.72 -0.24 -5.78
C GLN A 32 -7.61 -0.55 -4.77
N TYR A 33 -6.42 -0.03 -5.02
CA TYR A 33 -5.31 -0.11 -4.09
C TYR A 33 -5.20 1.19 -3.30
N LEU A 34 -5.23 1.08 -1.98
CA LEU A 34 -5.39 2.20 -1.06
C LEU A 34 -4.26 2.17 -0.02
N ILE A 35 -3.81 3.36 0.37
CA ILE A 35 -2.92 3.58 1.51
C ILE A 35 -3.78 4.14 2.63
N THR A 36 -3.88 3.42 3.75
CA THR A 36 -4.74 3.78 4.88
C THR A 36 -3.93 3.93 6.15
N PHE A 37 -3.99 5.11 6.79
CA PHE A 37 -3.48 5.29 8.14
C PHE A 37 -4.43 4.67 9.15
N GLN A 38 -4.01 3.56 9.76
CA GLN A 38 -4.89 2.76 10.62
C GLN A 38 -5.48 3.51 11.83
N PRO A 39 -4.73 4.39 12.54
CA PRO A 39 -5.25 5.03 13.75
C PRO A 39 -6.46 5.94 13.54
N ASN A 40 -6.65 6.50 12.34
CA ASN A 40 -7.76 7.42 12.08
C ASN A 40 -8.51 7.16 10.76
N GLY A 41 -8.15 6.13 10.01
CA GLY A 41 -8.82 5.75 8.75
C GLY A 41 -8.58 6.69 7.57
N ASN A 42 -7.69 7.68 7.69
CA ASN A 42 -7.36 8.53 6.56
C ASN A 42 -6.80 7.68 5.41
N THR A 43 -7.45 7.80 4.24
CA THR A 43 -7.25 6.89 3.12
C THR A 43 -6.99 7.68 1.84
N ILE A 44 -5.92 7.32 1.14
CA ILE A 44 -5.58 7.84 -0.19
C ILE A 44 -5.38 6.68 -1.17
N GLY A 45 -5.43 6.95 -2.47
CA GLY A 45 -5.06 5.94 -3.46
C GLY A 45 -3.56 5.59 -3.38
N LEU A 46 -3.19 4.36 -3.73
CA LEU A 46 -1.79 3.97 -3.91
C LEU A 46 -1.11 4.78 -5.02
N THR A 47 -1.88 5.13 -6.05
CA THR A 47 -1.40 5.88 -7.22
C THR A 47 -2.20 7.17 -7.41
N ASN A 48 -1.69 8.04 -8.28
CA ASN A 48 -2.49 9.10 -8.88
C ASN A 48 -3.70 8.53 -9.65
N ARG A 49 -4.57 9.42 -10.15
CA ARG A 49 -5.77 9.03 -10.91
C ARG A 49 -5.48 8.27 -12.22
N ALA A 50 -4.32 8.49 -12.83
CA ALA A 50 -3.91 7.80 -14.06
C ALA A 50 -3.39 6.38 -13.80
N GLY A 51 -3.03 6.05 -12.55
CA GLY A 51 -2.52 4.74 -12.18
C GLY A 51 -1.02 4.53 -12.45
N ASP A 52 -0.30 5.56 -12.90
CA ASP A 52 1.08 5.46 -13.42
C ASP A 52 2.16 6.00 -12.47
N LYS A 53 1.75 6.69 -11.39
CA LYS A 53 2.66 7.22 -10.37
C LYS A 53 2.16 6.90 -8.98
N LEU A 54 3.07 6.48 -8.09
CA LEU A 54 2.79 6.29 -6.67
C LEU A 54 2.45 7.62 -5.99
N ASN A 55 1.55 7.56 -5.01
CA ASN A 55 1.47 8.58 -3.97
C ASN A 55 2.48 8.20 -2.88
N GLY A 56 3.65 8.86 -2.87
CA GLY A 56 4.81 8.52 -2.04
C GLY A 56 6.01 8.11 -2.89
N GLN A 57 7.19 7.95 -2.26
CA GLN A 57 8.39 7.49 -2.98
C GLN A 57 8.46 5.95 -2.97
N PRO A 58 8.97 5.31 -4.03
CA PRO A 58 9.15 3.86 -4.09
C PRO A 58 9.83 3.26 -2.85
N GLU A 59 10.86 3.91 -2.33
CA GLU A 59 11.67 3.50 -1.18
C GLU A 59 10.92 3.53 0.16
N ASP A 60 9.82 4.27 0.25
CA ASP A 60 9.00 4.33 1.47
C ASP A 60 8.13 3.08 1.65
N PHE A 61 7.98 2.25 0.61
CA PHE A 61 7.16 1.04 0.65
C PHE A 61 7.99 -0.18 0.99
N TYR A 62 7.51 -0.97 1.95
CA TYR A 62 8.15 -2.20 2.39
C TYR A 62 7.12 -3.26 2.80
N ILE A 63 7.54 -4.52 2.81
CA ILE A 63 6.76 -5.62 3.38
C ILE A 63 7.19 -5.73 4.85
N ALA A 64 6.27 -5.51 5.77
CA ALA A 64 6.51 -5.72 7.20
C ALA A 64 6.62 -7.23 7.49
N GLU A 65 7.54 -7.59 8.38
CA GLU A 65 7.58 -8.94 8.93
C GLU A 65 6.38 -9.10 9.86
N VAL A 66 5.53 -10.07 9.57
CA VAL A 66 4.48 -10.47 10.50
C VAL A 66 5.13 -11.40 11.51
N ALA A 67 5.23 -10.97 12.77
CA ALA A 67 5.62 -11.88 13.85
C ALA A 67 4.64 -13.07 13.87
N ALA A 68 5.17 -14.28 13.77
CA ALA A 68 4.42 -15.53 13.72
C ALA A 68 3.74 -15.86 15.05
#